data_AF-A0AA88H242-F1
#
_entry.id   AF-A0AA88H242-F1
#
_cell.length_a   1.000
_cell.length_b   1.000
_cell.length_c   1.000
_cell.angle_alpha   90.00
_cell.angle_beta   90.00
_cell.angle_gamma   90.00
#
_symmetry.space_group_name_H-M   'P 1'
#
loop_
_entity.id
_entity.type
_entity.pdbx_description
1 polymer ?
#
loop_
_entity_poly.entity_id
_entity_poly.type
_entity_poly.pdbx_seq_one_letter_code
_entity_poly.pdbx_strand_id
1 'polypeptide(L)'
;MMELIKKTNVATNAQLETLSKKDVIDEEEHEVRKNVDNSTVEHPISIDQKTDPSNMDTKSIQTSDDMRSRFEKTMKIFSFVASYKLILPVYITAAVFNFLLFVILGGYEFSEMEKNNPPIFARDQGGLFTFHTGCRSSWSVIYVLVSNVAIFLFLEILALILVAFVDRDTWFIKREVFIMVIIQIATAATFFICFAVPIMSTLVDYIVPYGLVWIVENCLETFINVTLPVLYAFIWDHRKTKIRQDLINHTALTYFLSKRKTFNTFLDFCRRSFCVENILCYEMICLYKKSSTIKNRKKLAVNICETFLKPGAVLQLNWSNVSAIYQEISCTVESGVILEQSLFDEVLFVCLTNMTDAFERMKAQNAQVKSHITEWMNSHDRSQQVLQV
;
A
#
# COMPACT_ATOMS: atom_id res chain seq x y z
N MET A 1 18.76 5.05 -25.61
CA MET A 1 17.50 5.06 -24.82
C MET A 1 17.41 6.30 -23.93
N MET A 2 18.38 6.56 -23.04
CA MET A 2 18.44 7.80 -22.25
C MET A 2 18.40 9.09 -23.10
N GLU A 3 19.12 9.18 -24.23
CA GLU A 3 19.03 10.37 -25.10
C GLU A 3 17.65 10.59 -25.75
N LEU A 4 16.97 9.50 -26.13
CA LEU A 4 15.61 9.56 -26.66
C LEU A 4 14.64 10.04 -25.59
N ILE A 5 14.76 9.52 -24.37
CA ILE A 5 13.99 9.95 -23.20
C ILE A 5 14.28 11.42 -22.86
N LYS A 6 15.55 11.85 -22.92
CA LYS A 6 15.96 13.24 -22.63
C LYS A 6 15.38 14.22 -23.66
N LYS A 7 15.41 13.87 -24.95
CA LYS A 7 14.79 14.68 -26.02
C LYS A 7 13.27 14.74 -25.90
N THR A 8 12.61 13.62 -25.54
CA THR A 8 11.16 13.58 -25.35
C THR A 8 10.72 14.38 -24.12
N ASN A 9 11.41 14.27 -22.98
CA ASN A 9 11.09 15.03 -21.77
C ASN A 9 11.18 16.55 -21.98
N VAL A 10 12.15 17.03 -22.77
CA VAL A 10 12.26 18.45 -23.11
C VAL A 10 11.05 18.92 -23.94
N ALA A 11 10.61 18.11 -24.92
CA ALA A 11 9.43 18.42 -25.73
C ALA A 11 8.12 18.38 -24.92
N THR A 12 7.96 17.40 -24.04
CA THR A 12 6.77 17.26 -23.18
C THR A 12 6.68 18.40 -22.16
N ASN A 13 7.81 18.82 -21.57
CA ASN A 13 7.84 19.96 -20.64
C ASN A 13 7.49 21.28 -21.36
N ALA A 14 8.02 21.50 -22.56
CA ALA A 14 7.69 22.69 -23.36
C ALA A 14 6.20 22.75 -23.76
N GLN A 15 5.58 21.59 -24.07
CA GLN A 15 4.15 21.50 -24.35
C GLN A 15 3.25 21.65 -23.11
N LEU A 16 3.69 21.16 -21.95
CA LEU A 16 2.97 21.36 -20.69
C LEU A 16 3.00 22.83 -20.25
N GLU A 17 4.11 23.54 -20.46
CA GLU A 17 4.19 24.98 -20.18
C GLU A 17 3.27 25.82 -21.07
N THR A 18 3.10 25.45 -22.35
CA THR A 18 2.17 26.16 -23.25
C THR A 18 0.71 25.87 -22.92
N LEU A 19 0.34 24.63 -22.57
CA LEU A 19 -1.01 24.28 -22.13
C LEU A 19 -1.37 24.92 -20.78
N SER A 20 -0.43 24.95 -19.82
CA SER A 20 -0.67 25.61 -18.53
C SER A 20 -0.87 27.11 -18.66
N LYS A 21 -0.26 27.77 -19.64
CA LYS A 21 -0.49 29.21 -19.90
C LYS A 21 -1.83 29.45 -20.58
N LYS A 22 -2.30 28.53 -21.42
CA LYS A 22 -3.58 28.65 -22.12
C LYS A 22 -4.78 28.50 -21.18
N ASP A 23 -4.75 27.54 -20.25
CA ASP A 23 -5.83 27.35 -19.27
C ASP A 23 -5.99 28.55 -18.31
N VAL A 24 -4.90 29.26 -17.98
CA VAL A 24 -4.95 30.49 -17.15
C VAL A 24 -5.60 31.65 -17.93
N ILE A 25 -5.38 31.73 -19.24
CA ILE A 25 -5.99 32.74 -20.11
C ILE A 25 -7.48 32.43 -20.33
N ASP A 26 -7.84 31.14 -20.49
CA ASP A 26 -9.24 30.71 -20.68
C ASP A 26 -10.07 30.85 -19.39
N GLU A 27 -9.47 30.71 -18.18
CA GLU A 27 -10.13 31.04 -16.90
C GLU A 27 -10.35 32.56 -16.71
N GLU A 28 -9.40 33.41 -17.13
CA GLU A 28 -9.57 34.88 -17.09
C GLU A 28 -10.58 35.40 -18.12
N GLU A 29 -10.66 34.82 -19.33
CA GLU A 29 -11.66 35.23 -20.33
C GLU A 29 -13.09 34.77 -19.98
N HIS A 30 -13.25 33.68 -19.22
CA HIS A 30 -14.57 33.20 -18.83
C HIS A 30 -15.21 33.97 -17.66
N GLU A 31 -14.43 34.67 -16.83
CA GLU A 31 -14.95 35.57 -15.78
C GLU A 31 -15.41 36.94 -16.32
N VAL A 32 -14.92 37.38 -17.48
CA VAL A 32 -15.26 38.70 -18.04
C VAL A 32 -16.61 38.72 -18.80
N ARG A 33 -17.23 37.56 -19.07
CA ARG A 33 -18.42 37.48 -19.96
C ARG A 33 -19.76 37.10 -19.31
N LYS A 34 -19.90 37.21 -17.99
CA LYS A 34 -21.20 37.10 -17.30
C LYS A 34 -21.52 38.34 -16.47
N ASN A 35 -22.12 39.33 -17.12
CA ASN A 35 -22.88 40.39 -16.45
C ASN A 35 -23.96 40.94 -17.39
N VAL A 36 -25.16 40.36 -17.35
CA VAL A 36 -26.43 41.07 -17.60
C VAL A 36 -27.50 40.42 -16.71
N ASP A 37 -28.16 41.27 -15.92
CA ASP A 37 -29.40 41.14 -15.13
C ASP A 37 -29.38 40.64 -13.67
N ASN A 38 -29.31 41.65 -12.79
CA ASN A 38 -30.17 41.91 -11.62
C ASN A 38 -30.47 40.78 -10.61
N SER A 39 -29.78 40.80 -9.47
CA SER A 39 -30.44 40.97 -8.17
C SER A 39 -29.45 41.36 -7.06
N THR A 40 -29.87 42.35 -6.29
CA THR A 40 -29.20 43.06 -5.20
C THR A 40 -28.93 42.14 -4.00
N VAL A 41 -27.67 41.85 -3.68
CA VAL A 41 -27.19 41.63 -2.30
C VAL A 41 -25.79 42.20 -2.17
N GLU A 42 -25.67 43.23 -1.35
CA GLU A 42 -24.42 43.86 -0.94
C GLU A 42 -23.60 42.90 -0.06
N HIS A 43 -22.39 42.57 -0.51
CA HIS A 43 -21.17 42.64 0.31
C HIS A 43 -19.95 42.49 -0.61
N PRO A 44 -19.19 43.56 -0.88
CA PRO A 44 -17.96 43.45 -1.64
C PRO A 44 -16.91 42.75 -0.80
N ILE A 45 -16.58 41.50 -1.14
CA ILE A 45 -15.32 40.89 -0.73
C ILE A 45 -14.25 41.58 -1.58
N SER A 46 -13.67 42.64 -1.02
CA SER A 46 -12.44 43.23 -1.54
C SER A 46 -11.36 42.16 -1.51
N ILE A 47 -11.03 41.60 -2.68
CA ILE A 47 -9.82 40.80 -2.87
C ILE A 47 -8.65 41.78 -2.71
N ASP A 48 -8.08 41.78 -1.51
CA ASP A 48 -6.93 42.60 -1.17
C ASP A 48 -5.71 42.07 -1.93
N GLN A 49 -5.41 42.69 -3.08
CA GLN A 49 -4.27 42.40 -3.96
C GLN A 49 -2.89 42.74 -3.33
N LYS A 50 -2.82 42.92 -2.01
CA LYS A 50 -1.58 43.17 -1.24
C LYS A 50 -1.13 41.98 -0.41
N THR A 51 -1.38 40.75 -0.87
CA THR A 51 -0.73 39.60 -0.24
C THR A 51 0.71 39.52 -0.73
N ASP A 52 1.62 40.07 0.08
CA ASP A 52 3.07 40.05 -0.13
C ASP A 52 3.54 38.60 -0.37
N PRO A 53 4.05 38.25 -1.56
CA PRO A 53 4.44 36.88 -1.92
C PRO A 53 5.59 36.34 -1.05
N SER A 54 6.25 37.20 -0.26
CA SER A 54 7.28 36.80 0.70
C SER A 54 6.74 36.13 1.97
N ASN A 55 5.45 36.29 2.31
CA ASN A 55 4.90 35.84 3.60
C ASN A 55 4.04 34.56 3.50
N MET A 56 3.68 34.14 2.29
CA MET A 56 2.89 32.91 2.06
C MET A 56 3.75 31.63 2.11
N ASP A 57 5.06 31.76 1.91
CA ASP A 57 5.98 30.62 1.88
C ASP A 57 6.32 30.06 3.28
N THR A 58 6.28 30.86 4.34
CA THR A 58 6.77 30.36 5.66
C THR A 58 5.73 29.50 6.39
N LYS A 59 4.45 29.87 6.35
CA LYS A 59 3.37 29.11 7.02
C LYS A 59 3.07 27.77 6.34
N SER A 60 3.16 27.70 5.01
CA SER A 60 2.93 26.46 4.25
C SER A 60 4.05 25.43 4.53
N ILE A 61 5.30 25.88 4.65
CA ILE A 61 6.45 25.04 5.01
C ILE A 61 6.30 24.50 6.45
N GLN A 62 5.93 25.35 7.41
CA GLN A 62 5.86 24.96 8.82
C GLN A 62 4.75 23.92 9.10
N THR A 63 3.62 24.02 8.40
CA THR A 63 2.51 23.04 8.53
C THR A 63 2.88 21.68 7.91
N SER A 64 3.74 21.68 6.89
CA SER A 64 4.24 20.46 6.23
C SER A 64 5.17 19.66 7.16
N ASP A 65 6.05 20.35 7.90
CA ASP A 65 7.02 19.71 8.80
C ASP A 65 6.34 18.99 9.98
N ASP A 66 5.29 19.58 10.56
CA ASP A 66 4.53 18.96 11.66
C ASP A 66 3.77 17.71 11.21
N MET A 67 3.07 17.78 10.07
CA MET A 67 2.39 16.61 9.49
C MET A 67 3.38 15.50 9.16
N ARG A 68 4.53 15.86 8.61
CA ARG A 68 5.59 14.92 8.27
C ARG A 68 6.14 14.23 9.51
N SER A 69 6.47 14.96 10.58
CA SER A 69 7.03 14.35 11.80
C SER A 69 6.07 13.36 12.46
N ARG A 70 4.75 13.66 12.45
CA ARG A 70 3.71 12.74 12.92
C ARG A 70 3.64 11.50 12.04
N PHE A 71 3.63 11.68 10.72
CA PHE A 71 3.64 10.58 9.77
C PHE A 71 4.87 9.68 9.95
N GLU A 72 6.05 10.27 10.12
CA GLU A 72 7.30 9.52 10.32
C GLU A 72 7.27 8.67 11.60
N LYS A 73 6.74 9.21 12.71
CA LYS A 73 6.58 8.46 13.96
C LYS A 73 5.62 7.29 13.78
N THR A 74 4.46 7.53 13.17
CA THR A 74 3.46 6.50 12.91
C THR A 74 4.00 5.41 11.98
N MET A 75 4.71 5.80 10.91
CA MET A 75 5.29 4.86 9.96
C MET A 75 6.38 4.00 10.60
N LYS A 76 7.18 4.54 11.52
CA LYS A 76 8.16 3.76 12.30
C LYS A 76 7.47 2.72 13.18
N ILE A 77 6.35 3.06 13.81
CA ILE A 77 5.58 2.11 14.62
C ILE A 77 5.02 1.00 13.72
N PHE A 78 4.40 1.34 12.59
CA PHE A 78 3.87 0.33 11.67
C PHE A 78 4.96 -0.54 11.04
N SER A 79 6.10 0.04 10.67
CA SER A 79 7.26 -0.71 10.17
C SER A 79 7.79 -1.68 11.22
N PHE A 80 7.81 -1.28 12.50
CA PHE A 80 8.17 -2.18 13.59
C PHE A 80 7.14 -3.30 13.78
N VAL A 81 5.84 -2.97 13.76
CA VAL A 81 4.75 -3.96 13.91
C VAL A 81 4.76 -4.99 12.78
N ALA A 82 5.03 -4.55 11.55
CA ALA A 82 5.15 -5.42 10.38
C ALA A 82 6.52 -6.12 10.25
N SER A 83 7.48 -5.82 11.14
CA SER A 83 8.83 -6.37 11.02
C SER A 83 8.89 -7.83 11.48
N TYR A 84 9.77 -8.61 10.84
CA TYR A 84 10.09 -9.98 11.27
C TYR A 84 10.55 -10.04 12.74
N LYS A 85 11.07 -8.93 13.28
CA LYS A 85 11.51 -8.81 14.67
C LYS A 85 10.37 -8.89 15.67
N LEU A 86 9.15 -8.49 15.30
CA LEU A 86 7.96 -8.66 16.13
C LEU A 86 7.22 -9.95 15.77
N ILE A 87 7.07 -10.21 14.47
CA ILE A 87 6.30 -11.35 13.96
C ILE A 87 6.88 -12.68 14.48
N LEU A 88 8.19 -12.90 14.35
CA LEU A 88 8.82 -14.17 14.75
C LEU A 88 8.65 -14.47 16.25
N PRO A 89 8.93 -13.54 17.19
CA PRO A 89 8.64 -13.78 18.61
C PRO A 89 7.17 -14.05 18.93
N VAL A 90 6.23 -13.40 18.24
CA VAL A 90 4.79 -13.66 18.43
C VAL A 90 4.46 -15.10 18.04
N TYR A 91 4.93 -15.58 16.88
CA TYR A 91 4.75 -16.96 16.46
C TYR A 91 5.44 -17.95 17.40
N ILE A 92 6.67 -17.68 17.84
CA ILE A 92 7.37 -18.51 18.82
C ILE A 92 6.59 -18.57 20.14
N THR A 93 6.08 -17.44 20.62
CA THR A 93 5.29 -17.36 21.86
C THR A 93 3.99 -18.16 21.73
N ALA A 94 3.29 -18.03 20.61
CA ALA A 94 2.09 -18.81 20.32
C ALA A 94 2.40 -20.32 20.24
N ALA A 95 3.51 -20.71 19.62
CA ALA A 95 3.93 -22.10 19.52
C ALA A 95 4.29 -22.69 20.90
N VAL A 96 5.07 -21.95 21.71
CA VAL A 96 5.41 -22.35 23.09
C VAL A 96 4.15 -22.43 23.94
N PHE A 97 3.22 -21.48 23.81
CA PHE A 97 1.94 -21.52 24.53
C PHE A 97 1.13 -22.77 24.19
N ASN A 98 0.97 -23.09 22.90
CA ASN A 98 0.26 -24.30 22.47
C ASN A 98 0.96 -25.57 22.94
N PHE A 99 2.29 -25.61 22.89
CA PHE A 99 3.09 -26.72 23.41
C PHE A 99 2.92 -26.89 24.93
N LEU A 100 2.96 -25.80 25.70
CA LEU A 100 2.72 -25.84 27.14
C LEU A 100 1.31 -26.31 27.47
N LEU A 101 0.30 -25.84 26.72
CA LEU A 101 -1.08 -26.29 26.88
C LEU A 101 -1.18 -27.80 26.63
N PHE A 102 -0.55 -28.30 25.56
CA PHE A 102 -0.48 -29.73 25.28
C PHE A 102 0.21 -30.50 26.42
N VAL A 103 1.35 -30.02 26.92
CA VAL A 103 2.09 -30.66 28.02
C VAL A 103 1.28 -30.66 29.32
N ILE A 104 0.60 -29.57 29.65
CA ILE A 104 -0.24 -29.47 30.86
C ILE A 104 -1.43 -30.42 30.77
N LEU A 105 -2.15 -30.44 29.64
CA LEU A 105 -3.29 -31.35 29.45
C LEU A 105 -2.85 -32.82 29.46
N GLY A 106 -1.73 -33.14 28.79
CA GLY A 106 -1.17 -34.48 28.78
C GLY A 106 -0.65 -34.92 30.15
N GLY A 107 0.00 -34.01 30.89
CA GLY A 107 0.49 -34.27 32.25
C GLY A 107 -0.65 -34.48 33.24
N TYR A 108 -1.72 -33.69 33.13
CA TYR A 108 -2.93 -33.87 33.93
C TYR A 108 -3.58 -35.24 33.68
N GLU A 109 -3.73 -35.63 32.40
CA GLU A 109 -4.26 -36.94 32.06
C GLU A 109 -3.37 -38.08 32.55
N PHE A 110 -2.05 -37.95 32.40
CA PHE A 110 -1.09 -38.92 32.91
C PHE A 110 -1.21 -39.10 34.44
N SER A 111 -1.35 -38.01 35.19
CA SER A 111 -1.54 -38.07 36.65
C SER A 111 -2.86 -38.74 37.04
N GLU A 112 -3.94 -38.51 36.30
CA GLU A 112 -5.21 -39.20 36.55
C GLU A 112 -5.12 -40.70 36.25
N MET A 113 -4.41 -41.09 35.19
CA MET A 113 -4.16 -42.50 34.89
C MET A 113 -3.35 -43.20 35.98
N GLU A 114 -2.36 -42.54 36.58
CA GLU A 114 -1.57 -43.09 37.69
C GLU A 114 -2.43 -43.39 38.93
N LYS A 115 -3.52 -42.65 39.13
CA LYS A 115 -4.50 -42.89 40.19
C LYS A 115 -5.49 -44.02 39.86
N ASN A 116 -5.30 -44.75 38.76
CA ASN A 116 -6.25 -45.72 38.19
C ASN A 116 -7.60 -45.12 37.75
N ASN A 117 -7.66 -43.80 37.51
CA ASN A 117 -8.84 -43.20 36.90
C ASN A 117 -8.79 -43.40 35.38
N PRO A 118 -9.96 -43.55 34.70
CA PRO A 118 -9.98 -43.67 33.26
C PRO A 118 -9.48 -42.38 32.60
N PRO A 119 -8.67 -42.46 31.52
CA PRO A 119 -8.19 -41.28 30.82
C PRO A 119 -9.37 -40.41 30.34
N ILE A 120 -9.29 -39.11 30.61
CA ILE A 120 -10.37 -38.16 30.36
C ILE A 120 -10.44 -37.81 28.87
N PHE A 121 -9.27 -37.66 28.23
CA PHE A 121 -9.16 -37.27 26.83
C PHE A 121 -9.10 -38.50 25.93
N ALA A 122 -8.28 -39.50 26.24
CA ALA A 122 -8.11 -40.69 25.41
C ALA A 122 -8.74 -41.94 26.04
N ARG A 123 -10.06 -41.89 26.34
CA ARG A 123 -10.82 -43.04 26.86
C ARG A 123 -10.46 -44.30 26.06
N ASP A 124 -9.95 -45.30 26.79
CA ASP A 124 -9.60 -46.65 26.32
C ASP A 124 -8.32 -46.81 25.47
N GLN A 125 -7.50 -45.77 25.27
CA GLN A 125 -6.42 -45.79 24.27
C GLN A 125 -5.02 -45.43 24.77
N GLY A 126 -4.88 -45.27 26.10
CA GLY A 126 -3.69 -44.68 26.72
C GLY A 126 -3.69 -43.16 26.53
N GLY A 127 -3.32 -42.40 27.56
CA GLY A 127 -3.39 -40.94 27.55
C GLY A 127 -2.58 -40.26 26.43
N LEU A 128 -2.69 -38.94 26.31
CA LEU A 128 -2.07 -38.07 25.31
C LEU A 128 -0.56 -38.32 25.02
N PHE A 129 0.19 -38.91 25.97
CA PHE A 129 1.61 -39.25 25.80
C PHE A 129 1.87 -40.73 25.42
N THR A 130 0.84 -41.45 24.98
CA THR A 130 0.99 -42.84 24.52
C THR A 130 1.32 -42.84 23.03
N PHE A 131 2.60 -42.98 22.70
CA PHE A 131 3.08 -42.93 21.29
C PHE A 131 2.98 -44.27 20.55
N HIS A 132 2.58 -45.35 21.22
CA HIS A 132 2.54 -46.69 20.63
C HIS A 132 1.21 -47.00 19.94
N THR A 133 0.15 -46.29 20.30
CA THR A 133 -1.15 -46.32 19.63
C THR A 133 -1.19 -45.20 18.61
N GLY A 134 -1.65 -45.49 17.39
CA GLY A 134 -1.88 -44.45 16.39
C GLY A 134 -2.81 -43.35 16.92
N CYS A 135 -2.71 -42.14 16.37
CA CYS A 135 -3.54 -41.02 16.79
C CYS A 135 -5.00 -41.30 16.42
N ARG A 136 -5.78 -41.82 17.35
CA ARG A 136 -7.22 -42.04 17.17
C ARG A 136 -7.96 -40.99 17.99
N SER A 137 -8.70 -40.14 17.30
CA SER A 137 -9.38 -39.02 17.94
C SER A 137 -10.58 -39.49 18.75
N SER A 138 -10.65 -39.05 20.00
CA SER A 138 -11.85 -39.15 20.83
C SER A 138 -12.68 -37.86 20.75
N TRP A 139 -13.94 -37.93 21.20
CA TRP A 139 -14.77 -36.73 21.38
C TRP A 139 -14.13 -35.69 22.30
N SER A 140 -13.43 -36.12 23.35
CA SER A 140 -12.76 -35.23 24.29
C SER A 140 -11.63 -34.44 23.64
N VAL A 141 -10.77 -35.11 22.85
CA VAL A 141 -9.70 -34.43 22.09
C VAL A 141 -10.29 -33.43 21.11
N ILE A 142 -11.43 -33.75 20.53
CA ILE A 142 -12.10 -32.88 19.57
C ILE A 142 -12.77 -31.68 20.23
N TYR A 143 -13.31 -31.81 21.43
CA TYR A 143 -13.77 -30.63 22.16
C TYR A 143 -12.62 -29.66 22.46
N VAL A 144 -11.43 -30.16 22.79
CA VAL A 144 -10.23 -29.33 22.97
C VAL A 144 -9.84 -28.66 21.66
N LEU A 145 -9.80 -29.42 20.56
CA LEU A 145 -9.47 -28.88 19.23
C LEU A 145 -10.47 -27.82 18.78
N VAL A 146 -11.77 -28.09 18.88
CA VAL A 146 -12.85 -27.16 18.52
C VAL A 146 -12.78 -25.90 19.38
N SER A 147 -12.49 -26.04 20.67
CA SER A 147 -12.30 -24.88 21.55
C SER A 147 -11.11 -24.03 21.12
N ASN A 148 -10.00 -24.66 20.73
CA ASN A 148 -8.82 -23.96 20.23
C ASN A 148 -9.12 -23.22 18.92
N VAL A 149 -9.76 -23.90 17.96
CA VAL A 149 -10.20 -23.31 16.68
C VAL A 149 -11.16 -22.15 16.92
N ALA A 150 -12.11 -22.27 17.85
CA ALA A 150 -13.04 -21.21 18.18
C ALA A 150 -12.35 -19.96 18.74
N ILE A 151 -11.31 -20.13 19.57
CA ILE A 151 -10.51 -19.02 20.09
C ILE A 151 -9.78 -18.29 18.96
N PHE A 152 -9.11 -19.04 18.07
CA PHE A 152 -8.40 -18.43 16.93
C PHE A 152 -9.36 -17.75 15.95
N LEU A 153 -10.48 -18.40 15.62
CA LEU A 153 -11.51 -17.82 14.76
C LEU A 153 -12.09 -16.54 15.37
N PHE A 154 -12.28 -16.50 16.71
CA PHE A 154 -12.72 -15.29 17.40
C PHE A 154 -11.69 -14.16 17.28
N LEU A 155 -10.40 -14.43 17.51
CA LEU A 155 -9.33 -13.45 17.33
C LEU A 155 -9.25 -12.94 15.88
N GLU A 156 -9.45 -13.82 14.91
CA GLU A 156 -9.47 -13.49 13.50
C GLU A 156 -10.67 -12.61 13.12
N ILE A 157 -11.87 -12.91 13.64
CA ILE A 157 -13.05 -12.06 13.48
C ILE A 157 -12.80 -10.67 14.09
N LEU A 158 -12.16 -10.57 15.26
CA LEU A 158 -11.79 -9.28 15.84
C LEU A 158 -10.81 -8.52 14.94
N ALA A 159 -9.81 -9.20 14.39
CA ALA A 159 -8.88 -8.60 13.44
C ALA A 159 -9.61 -8.13 12.17
N LEU A 160 -10.56 -8.92 11.65
CA LEU A 160 -11.38 -8.55 10.50
C LEU A 160 -12.25 -7.31 10.78
N ILE A 161 -12.83 -7.21 11.99
CA ILE A 161 -13.58 -6.02 12.42
C ILE A 161 -12.65 -4.80 12.45
N LEU A 162 -11.44 -4.91 13.00
CA LEU A 162 -10.46 -3.82 13.00
C LEU A 162 -10.08 -3.41 11.57
N VAL A 163 -9.85 -4.38 10.69
CA VAL A 163 -9.55 -4.17 9.27
C VAL A 163 -10.72 -3.51 8.54
N ALA A 164 -11.98 -3.79 8.93
CA ALA A 164 -13.14 -3.13 8.36
C ALA A 164 -13.11 -1.60 8.59
N PHE A 165 -12.58 -1.14 9.74
CA PHE A 165 -12.43 0.28 10.05
C PHE A 165 -11.25 0.97 9.34
N VAL A 166 -10.31 0.23 8.75
CA VAL A 166 -9.21 0.84 7.97
C VAL A 166 -9.77 1.46 6.69
N ASP A 167 -9.52 2.73 6.43
CA ASP A 167 -10.05 3.39 5.24
C ASP A 167 -9.56 2.75 3.94
N ARG A 168 -10.51 2.53 3.00
CA ARG A 168 -10.35 2.07 1.61
C ARG A 168 -9.30 0.99 1.38
N ASP A 169 -9.78 -0.19 1.02
CA ASP A 169 -8.95 -1.31 0.62
C ASP A 169 -8.33 -1.10 -0.78
N THR A 170 -7.09 -0.57 -0.82
CA THR A 170 -6.37 -0.27 -2.06
C THR A 170 -5.77 -1.51 -2.72
N TRP A 171 -5.69 -2.62 -1.98
CA TRP A 171 -5.06 -3.87 -2.40
C TRP A 171 -6.00 -5.08 -2.37
N PHE A 172 -7.28 -4.87 -2.09
CA PHE A 172 -8.27 -5.95 -1.90
C PHE A 172 -7.94 -6.92 -0.75
N ILE A 173 -7.10 -6.50 0.21
CA ILE A 173 -6.68 -7.29 1.37
C ILE A 173 -7.89 -7.69 2.21
N LYS A 174 -8.86 -6.79 2.40
CA LYS A 174 -10.07 -7.09 3.18
C LYS A 174 -10.88 -8.19 2.52
N ARG A 175 -10.97 -8.15 1.19
CA ARG A 175 -11.69 -9.16 0.41
C ARG A 175 -10.99 -10.51 0.51
N GLU A 176 -9.66 -10.55 0.41
CA GLU A 176 -8.87 -11.77 0.54
C GLU A 176 -9.01 -12.38 1.94
N VAL A 177 -8.82 -11.58 3.00
CA VAL A 177 -8.98 -12.05 4.39
C VAL A 177 -10.42 -12.54 4.63
N PHE A 178 -11.43 -11.85 4.11
CA PHE A 178 -12.82 -12.31 4.23
C PHE A 178 -13.07 -13.65 3.54
N ILE A 179 -12.52 -13.86 2.35
CA ILE A 179 -12.61 -15.15 1.64
C ILE A 179 -11.90 -16.25 2.45
N MET A 180 -10.74 -15.94 3.04
CA MET A 180 -10.00 -16.88 3.88
C MET A 180 -10.80 -17.32 5.11
N VAL A 181 -11.44 -16.39 5.84
CA VAL A 181 -12.32 -16.71 6.97
C VAL A 181 -13.46 -17.65 6.55
N ILE A 182 -14.07 -17.43 5.38
CA ILE A 182 -15.12 -18.33 4.86
C ILE A 182 -14.56 -19.73 4.61
N ILE A 183 -13.39 -19.83 3.97
CA ILE A 183 -12.74 -21.12 3.70
C ILE A 183 -12.42 -21.84 5.01
N GLN A 184 -11.90 -21.14 6.01
CA GLN A 184 -11.55 -21.70 7.31
C GLN A 184 -12.79 -22.21 8.05
N ILE A 185 -13.90 -21.46 8.06
CA ILE A 185 -15.18 -21.92 8.62
C ILE A 185 -15.68 -23.17 7.89
N ALA A 186 -15.60 -23.19 6.54
CA ALA A 186 -16.02 -24.34 5.74
C ALA A 186 -15.15 -25.58 5.99
N THR A 187 -13.83 -25.40 6.12
CA THR A 187 -12.86 -26.44 6.51
C THR A 187 -13.18 -26.98 7.90
N ALA A 188 -13.40 -26.11 8.89
CA ALA A 188 -13.74 -26.51 10.25
C ALA A 188 -15.06 -27.29 10.31
N ALA A 189 -16.08 -26.84 9.58
CA ALA A 189 -17.35 -27.56 9.46
C ALA A 189 -17.16 -28.93 8.79
N THR A 190 -16.36 -29.00 7.72
CA THR A 190 -16.05 -30.26 7.02
C THR A 190 -15.33 -31.23 7.96
N PHE A 191 -14.33 -30.76 8.71
CA PHE A 191 -13.63 -31.56 9.70
C PHE A 191 -14.60 -32.15 10.75
N PHE A 192 -15.52 -31.33 11.28
CA PHE A 192 -16.50 -31.77 12.26
C PHE A 192 -17.48 -32.80 11.69
N ILE A 193 -17.98 -32.59 10.46
CA ILE A 193 -18.88 -33.53 9.79
C ILE A 193 -18.17 -34.87 9.52
N CYS A 194 -16.94 -34.84 8.99
CA CYS A 194 -16.14 -36.04 8.75
C CYS A 194 -15.89 -36.81 10.05
N PHE A 195 -15.65 -36.11 11.16
CA PHE A 195 -15.49 -36.77 12.44
C PHE A 195 -16.81 -37.39 12.97
N ALA A 196 -17.93 -36.68 12.86
CA ALA A 196 -19.22 -37.13 13.39
C ALA A 196 -19.73 -38.40 12.70
N VAL A 197 -19.28 -38.70 11.48
CA VAL A 197 -19.65 -39.91 10.74
C VAL A 197 -18.74 -41.08 11.16
N PRO A 198 -19.25 -42.11 11.87
CA PRO A 198 -18.40 -43.18 12.41
C PRO A 198 -17.61 -43.92 11.34
N ILE A 199 -18.21 -44.16 10.17
CA ILE A 199 -17.56 -44.84 9.03
C ILE A 199 -16.29 -44.09 8.58
N MET A 200 -16.34 -42.76 8.55
CA MET A 200 -15.19 -41.93 8.19
C MET A 200 -14.10 -42.03 9.26
N SER A 201 -14.48 -41.97 10.53
CA SER A 201 -13.53 -42.09 11.65
C SER A 201 -12.84 -43.45 11.73
N THR A 202 -13.47 -44.54 11.25
CA THR A 202 -12.91 -45.90 11.34
C THR A 202 -12.21 -46.36 10.07
N LEU A 203 -12.74 -45.98 8.89
CA LEU A 203 -12.27 -46.51 7.61
C LEU A 203 -11.39 -45.50 6.86
N VAL A 204 -11.83 -44.25 6.80
CA VAL A 204 -11.11 -43.21 6.04
C VAL A 204 -9.89 -42.73 6.81
N ASP A 205 -10.01 -42.51 8.12
CA ASP A 205 -8.88 -42.04 8.95
C ASP A 205 -7.67 -42.99 8.91
N TYR A 206 -7.92 -44.28 8.68
CA TYR A 206 -6.88 -45.29 8.50
C TYR A 206 -6.08 -45.11 7.19
N ILE A 207 -6.72 -44.66 6.11
CA ILE A 207 -6.10 -44.51 4.78
C ILE A 207 -5.64 -43.07 4.54
N VAL A 208 -6.52 -42.11 4.84
CA VAL A 208 -6.33 -40.67 4.68
C VAL A 208 -6.81 -40.01 5.96
N PRO A 209 -5.88 -39.61 6.86
CA PRO A 209 -6.26 -38.97 8.10
C PRO A 209 -7.13 -37.75 7.80
N TYR A 210 -8.35 -37.68 8.33
CA TYR A 210 -9.22 -36.53 8.03
C TYR A 210 -8.66 -35.23 8.65
N GLY A 211 -7.72 -35.33 9.59
CA GLY A 211 -6.88 -34.22 10.05
C GLY A 211 -6.06 -33.55 8.93
N LEU A 212 -5.82 -34.22 7.80
CA LEU A 212 -5.18 -33.62 6.63
C LEU A 212 -5.98 -32.45 6.04
N VAL A 213 -7.29 -32.33 6.37
CA VAL A 213 -8.12 -31.19 5.99
C VAL A 213 -7.49 -29.86 6.45
N TRP A 214 -6.85 -29.84 7.63
CA TRP A 214 -6.13 -28.65 8.12
C TRP A 214 -4.88 -28.35 7.29
N ILE A 215 -4.14 -29.37 6.86
CA ILE A 215 -2.97 -29.18 5.99
C ILE A 215 -3.39 -28.64 4.62
N VAL A 216 -4.49 -29.18 4.06
CA VAL A 216 -5.04 -28.68 2.79
C VAL A 216 -5.45 -27.21 2.92
N GLU A 217 -6.09 -26.84 4.04
CA GLU A 217 -6.46 -25.45 4.30
C GLU A 217 -5.25 -24.52 4.42
N ASN A 218 -4.20 -24.90 5.16
CA ASN A 218 -2.94 -24.13 5.23
C ASN A 218 -2.26 -24.00 3.85
N CYS A 219 -2.32 -25.05 3.02
CA CYS A 219 -1.84 -25.00 1.64
C CYS A 219 -2.67 -24.04 0.77
N LEU A 220 -3.99 -24.04 0.92
CA LEU A 220 -4.88 -23.11 0.24
C LEU A 220 -4.64 -21.67 0.69
N GLU A 221 -4.45 -21.44 1.98
CA GLU A 221 -4.09 -20.13 2.53
C GLU A 221 -2.79 -19.61 1.90
N THR A 222 -1.74 -20.42 1.92
CA THR A 222 -0.45 -20.05 1.31
C THR A 222 -0.61 -19.77 -0.18
N PHE A 223 -1.39 -20.59 -0.88
CA PHE A 223 -1.64 -20.41 -2.30
C PHE A 223 -2.42 -19.12 -2.60
N ILE A 224 -3.47 -18.82 -1.83
CA ILE A 224 -4.30 -17.64 -2.03
C ILE A 224 -3.55 -16.37 -1.62
N ASN A 225 -2.88 -16.36 -0.48
CA ASN A 225 -2.26 -15.15 0.08
C ASN A 225 -0.85 -14.86 -0.48
N VAL A 226 -0.16 -15.86 -1.04
CA VAL A 226 1.20 -15.69 -1.58
C VAL A 226 1.25 -15.92 -3.08
N THR A 227 0.79 -17.09 -3.54
CA THR A 227 0.96 -17.48 -4.95
C THR A 227 0.09 -16.65 -5.89
N LEU A 228 -1.19 -16.42 -5.57
CA LEU A 228 -2.09 -15.64 -6.43
C LEU A 228 -1.62 -14.18 -6.63
N PRO A 229 -1.25 -13.40 -5.58
CA PRO A 229 -0.72 -12.05 -5.76
C PRO A 229 0.51 -12.01 -6.66
N VAL A 230 1.44 -12.97 -6.51
CA VAL A 230 2.63 -13.07 -7.36
C VAL A 230 2.24 -13.34 -8.82
N LEU A 231 1.33 -14.27 -9.07
CA LEU A 231 0.84 -14.55 -10.43
C LEU A 231 0.13 -13.34 -11.04
N TYR A 232 -0.71 -12.64 -10.27
CA TYR A 232 -1.36 -11.42 -10.74
C TYR A 232 -0.34 -10.32 -11.06
N ALA A 233 0.69 -10.14 -10.23
CA ALA A 233 1.77 -9.20 -10.50
C ALA A 233 2.50 -9.54 -11.80
N PHE A 234 2.86 -10.81 -12.03
CA PHE A 234 3.49 -11.25 -13.28
C PHE A 234 2.61 -11.03 -14.51
N ILE A 235 1.31 -11.39 -14.44
CA ILE A 235 0.38 -11.20 -15.56
C ILE A 235 0.19 -9.72 -15.85
N TRP A 236 0.09 -8.89 -14.81
CA TRP A 236 -0.06 -7.44 -14.94
C TRP A 236 1.18 -6.80 -15.56
N ASP A 237 2.38 -7.22 -15.12
CA ASP A 237 3.65 -6.75 -15.67
C ASP A 237 3.82 -7.15 -17.14
N HIS A 238 3.51 -8.40 -17.48
CA HIS A 238 3.52 -8.86 -18.87
C HIS A 238 2.53 -8.08 -19.75
N ARG A 239 1.35 -7.71 -19.24
CA ARG A 239 0.39 -6.89 -19.98
C ARG A 239 0.85 -5.44 -20.15
N LYS A 240 1.70 -4.94 -19.24
CA LYS A 240 2.24 -3.56 -19.25
C LYS A 240 3.42 -3.34 -20.19
N THR A 241 4.00 -4.37 -20.80
CA THR A 241 5.20 -4.28 -21.69
C THR A 241 5.08 -3.41 -22.97
N LYS A 242 4.05 -2.57 -23.12
CA LYS A 242 4.05 -1.52 -24.15
C LYS A 242 4.67 -0.25 -23.57
N ILE A 243 5.94 0.02 -23.90
CA ILE A 243 6.66 1.29 -23.67
C ILE A 243 5.82 2.53 -24.01
N ARG A 244 4.95 2.43 -25.03
CA ARG A 244 4.03 3.50 -25.42
C ARG A 244 2.98 3.80 -24.34
N GLN A 245 2.52 2.78 -23.61
CA GLN A 245 1.56 2.93 -22.52
C GLN A 245 2.19 3.66 -21.33
N ASP A 246 3.44 3.33 -21.00
CA ASP A 246 4.16 4.01 -19.92
C ASP A 246 4.35 5.49 -20.25
N LEU A 247 4.76 5.83 -21.47
CA LEU A 247 4.92 7.23 -21.88
C LEU A 247 3.59 8.00 -21.82
N ILE A 248 2.51 7.42 -22.31
CA ILE A 248 1.16 8.03 -22.23
C ILE A 248 0.75 8.21 -20.77
N ASN A 249 0.99 7.19 -19.93
CA ASN A 249 0.70 7.23 -18.51
C ASN A 249 1.51 8.31 -17.79
N HIS A 250 2.78 8.49 -18.13
CA HIS A 250 3.62 9.57 -17.61
C HIS A 250 3.06 10.95 -17.96
N THR A 251 2.64 11.16 -19.21
CA THR A 251 2.05 12.45 -19.63
C THR A 251 0.72 12.71 -18.91
N ALA A 252 -0.16 11.71 -18.86
CA ALA A 252 -1.45 11.81 -18.16
C ALA A 252 -1.28 12.06 -16.67
N LEU A 253 -0.33 11.35 -16.02
CA LEU A 253 -0.01 11.53 -14.62
C LEU A 253 0.57 12.92 -14.35
N THR A 254 1.49 13.39 -15.18
CA THR A 254 2.09 14.72 -15.02
C THR A 254 1.04 15.82 -15.17
N TYR A 255 0.14 15.69 -16.16
CA TYR A 255 -1.01 16.57 -16.28
C TYR A 255 -1.91 16.51 -15.03
N PHE A 256 -2.20 15.31 -14.54
CA PHE A 256 -3.01 15.11 -13.35
C PHE A 256 -2.38 15.73 -12.09
N LEU A 257 -1.06 15.66 -11.95
CA LEU A 257 -0.30 16.26 -10.85
C LEU A 257 -0.19 17.79 -10.97
N SER A 258 -0.33 18.35 -12.17
CA SER A 258 -0.20 19.79 -12.41
C SER A 258 -1.33 20.62 -11.77
N LYS A 259 -2.53 20.04 -11.62
CA LYS A 259 -3.69 20.73 -11.02
C LYS A 259 -3.75 20.43 -9.52
N ARG A 260 -3.90 21.47 -8.68
CA ARG A 260 -3.84 21.35 -7.20
C ARG A 260 -4.91 20.41 -6.61
N LYS A 261 -6.13 20.43 -7.16
CA LYS A 261 -7.26 19.61 -6.68
C LYS A 261 -7.03 18.13 -6.91
N THR A 262 -6.60 17.75 -8.12
CA THR A 262 -6.28 16.37 -8.49
C THR A 262 -5.00 15.90 -7.79
N PHE A 263 -3.99 16.77 -7.64
CA PHE A 263 -2.81 16.51 -6.83
C PHE A 263 -3.18 16.11 -5.40
N ASN A 264 -3.98 16.91 -4.70
CA ASN A 264 -4.41 16.60 -3.33
C ASN A 264 -5.24 15.31 -3.25
N THR A 265 -6.04 15.03 -4.29
CA THR A 265 -6.83 13.80 -4.38
C THR A 265 -5.92 12.57 -4.53
N PHE A 266 -4.87 12.67 -5.35
CA PHE A 266 -3.90 11.61 -5.51
C PHE A 266 -2.98 11.47 -4.30
N LEU A 267 -2.59 12.57 -3.66
CA LEU A 267 -1.84 12.56 -2.41
C LEU A 267 -2.61 11.84 -1.31
N ASP A 268 -3.91 12.11 -1.18
CA ASP A 268 -4.76 11.38 -0.23
C ASP A 268 -4.87 9.89 -0.58
N PHE A 269 -4.93 9.54 -1.87
CA PHE A 269 -4.90 8.15 -2.33
C PHE A 269 -3.57 7.45 -2.01
N CYS A 270 -2.43 8.08 -2.30
CA CYS A 270 -1.09 7.58 -1.97
C CYS A 270 -0.89 7.44 -0.46
N ARG A 271 -1.47 8.33 0.35
CA ARG A 271 -1.46 8.24 1.81
C ARG A 271 -2.15 6.99 2.32
N ARG A 272 -3.31 6.66 1.77
CA ARG A 272 -4.05 5.43 2.09
C ARG A 272 -3.34 4.17 1.54
N SER A 273 -2.52 4.33 0.53
CA SER A 273 -1.76 3.25 -0.11
C SER A 273 -0.34 3.07 0.45
N PHE A 274 0.03 3.85 1.48
CA PHE A 274 1.37 3.86 2.08
C PHE A 274 2.51 4.11 1.08
N CYS A 275 2.29 4.94 0.04
CA CYS A 275 3.27 5.26 -1.01
C CYS A 275 3.38 6.77 -1.28
N VAL A 276 3.43 7.59 -0.22
CA VAL A 276 3.44 9.06 -0.30
C VAL A 276 4.78 9.65 -0.70
N GLU A 277 5.87 8.89 -0.56
CA GLU A 277 7.23 9.35 -0.78
C GLU A 277 7.44 9.91 -2.20
N ASN A 278 6.92 9.22 -3.22
CA ASN A 278 7.12 9.62 -4.62
C ASN A 278 6.38 10.94 -4.95
N ILE A 279 5.16 11.14 -4.43
CA ILE A 279 4.37 12.34 -4.69
C ILE A 279 4.90 13.55 -3.92
N LEU A 280 5.34 13.37 -2.68
CA LEU A 280 5.96 14.44 -1.89
C LEU A 280 7.32 14.83 -2.47
N CYS A 281 8.12 13.85 -2.94
CA CYS A 281 9.38 14.12 -3.62
C CYS A 281 9.15 14.89 -4.93
N TYR A 282 8.15 14.49 -5.73
CA TYR A 282 7.75 15.20 -6.94
C TYR A 282 7.43 16.67 -6.65
N GLU A 283 6.61 16.98 -5.64
CA GLU A 283 6.26 18.36 -5.27
C GLU A 283 7.51 19.17 -4.89
N MET A 284 8.42 18.59 -4.09
CA MET A 284 9.66 19.25 -3.69
C MET A 284 10.61 19.50 -4.88
N ILE A 285 10.69 18.58 -5.84
CA ILE A 285 11.48 18.76 -7.07
C ILE A 285 10.86 19.88 -7.93
N CYS A 286 9.52 19.95 -8.03
CA CYS A 286 8.85 21.04 -8.73
C CYS A 286 9.13 22.40 -8.07
N LEU A 287 9.13 22.47 -6.74
CA LEU A 287 9.50 23.69 -6.00
C LEU A 287 10.98 24.05 -6.22
N TYR A 288 11.87 23.06 -6.23
CA TYR A 288 13.29 23.24 -6.55
C TYR A 288 13.49 23.87 -7.94
N LYS A 289 12.80 23.34 -8.96
CA LYS A 289 12.87 23.85 -10.34
C LYS A 289 12.35 25.29 -10.46
N LYS A 290 11.28 25.62 -9.74
CA LYS A 290 10.67 26.97 -9.71
C LYS A 290 11.48 28.00 -8.91
N SER A 291 12.31 27.57 -7.96
CA SER A 291 13.10 28.48 -7.13
C SER A 291 14.17 29.22 -7.94
N SER A 292 14.09 30.55 -7.99
CA SER A 292 15.09 31.42 -8.64
C SER A 292 16.31 31.67 -7.77
N THR A 293 16.15 31.69 -6.43
CA THR A 293 17.24 32.01 -5.50
C THR A 293 18.14 30.81 -5.23
N ILE A 294 19.45 30.97 -5.43
CA ILE A 294 20.47 29.92 -5.18
C ILE A 294 20.40 29.40 -3.73
N LYS A 295 20.24 30.29 -2.75
CA LYS A 295 20.13 29.94 -1.33
C LYS A 295 18.95 29.00 -1.05
N ASN A 296 17.77 29.33 -1.60
CA ASN A 296 16.57 28.50 -1.42
C ASN A 296 16.69 27.18 -2.20
N ARG A 297 17.24 27.23 -3.42
CA ARG A 297 17.52 26.04 -4.24
C ARG A 297 18.46 25.06 -3.52
N LYS A 298 19.53 25.55 -2.89
CA LYS A 298 20.44 24.75 -2.07
C LYS A 298 19.73 24.14 -0.86
N LYS A 299 18.91 24.93 -0.15
CA LYS A 299 18.10 24.43 0.98
C LYS A 299 17.15 23.30 0.56
N LEU A 300 16.43 23.47 -0.54
CA LEU A 300 15.54 22.45 -1.09
C LEU A 300 16.31 21.20 -1.52
N ALA A 301 17.47 21.35 -2.16
CA ALA A 301 18.30 20.22 -2.57
C ALA A 301 18.77 19.37 -1.38
N VAL A 302 19.29 20.01 -0.32
CA VAL A 302 19.67 19.33 0.93
C VAL A 302 18.47 18.60 1.52
N ASN A 303 17.31 19.26 1.59
CA ASN A 303 16.09 18.64 2.11
C ASN A 303 15.66 17.43 1.27
N ILE A 304 15.73 17.50 -0.06
CA ILE A 304 15.40 16.36 -0.94
C ILE A 304 16.36 15.20 -0.67
N CYS A 305 17.67 15.46 -0.61
CA CYS A 305 18.67 14.45 -0.32
C CYS A 305 18.43 13.76 1.03
N GLU A 306 18.30 14.53 2.11
CA GLU A 306 18.13 14.00 3.47
C GLU A 306 16.79 13.27 3.67
N THR A 307 15.74 13.69 2.96
CA THR A 307 14.38 13.16 3.14
C THR A 307 14.11 11.92 2.32
N PHE A 308 14.53 11.91 1.05
CA PHE A 308 14.08 10.94 0.06
C PHE A 308 15.20 10.06 -0.48
N LEU A 309 16.45 10.55 -0.49
CA LEU A 309 17.58 9.85 -1.09
C LEU A 309 18.51 9.22 -0.05
N LYS A 310 18.53 9.74 1.19
CA LYS A 310 19.37 9.22 2.24
C LYS A 310 18.97 7.78 2.59
N PRO A 311 19.90 6.81 2.56
CA PRO A 311 19.61 5.43 2.96
C PRO A 311 19.09 5.37 4.40
N GLY A 312 17.97 4.69 4.62
CA GLY A 312 17.30 4.61 5.91
C GLY A 312 16.42 5.81 6.27
N ALA A 313 16.25 6.79 5.37
CA ALA A 313 15.26 7.84 5.55
C ALA A 313 13.84 7.26 5.58
N VAL A 314 12.95 7.89 6.34
CA VAL A 314 11.58 7.36 6.52
C VAL A 314 10.76 7.43 5.23
N LEU A 315 11.02 8.44 4.39
CA LEU A 315 10.42 8.61 3.07
C LEU A 315 11.43 8.26 1.97
N GLN A 316 12.35 7.33 2.25
CA GLN A 316 13.31 6.87 1.25
C GLN A 316 12.57 6.36 0.01
N LEU A 317 12.96 6.83 -1.17
CA LEU A 317 12.39 6.36 -2.43
C LEU A 317 12.73 4.88 -2.65
N ASN A 318 11.76 4.14 -3.18
CA ASN A 318 11.99 2.78 -3.66
C ASN A 318 12.82 2.81 -4.95
N TRP A 319 14.15 2.84 -4.80
CA TRP A 319 15.10 2.88 -5.91
C TRP A 319 16.37 2.11 -5.58
N SER A 320 16.77 1.19 -6.46
CA SER A 320 17.92 0.30 -6.27
C SER A 320 19.26 1.04 -6.10
N ASN A 321 19.45 2.16 -6.78
CA ASN A 321 20.71 2.91 -6.79
C ASN A 321 20.69 4.15 -5.88
N VAL A 322 19.74 4.23 -4.95
CA VAL A 322 19.49 5.43 -4.15
C VAL A 322 20.73 5.90 -3.36
N SER A 323 21.56 4.99 -2.84
CA SER A 323 22.79 5.32 -2.11
C SER A 323 23.83 6.01 -2.99
N ALA A 324 24.01 5.54 -4.23
CA ALA A 324 24.97 6.11 -5.18
C ALA A 324 24.53 7.51 -5.62
N ILE A 325 23.25 7.64 -5.96
CA ILE A 325 22.66 8.92 -6.38
C ILE A 325 22.65 9.94 -5.23
N TYR A 326 22.40 9.49 -4.00
CA TYR A 326 22.53 10.33 -2.82
C TYR A 326 23.94 10.90 -2.68
N GLN A 327 24.99 10.08 -2.85
CA GLN A 327 26.37 10.54 -2.75
C GLN A 327 26.72 11.54 -3.87
N GLU A 328 26.32 11.24 -5.10
CA GLU A 328 26.56 12.10 -6.26
C GLU A 328 25.90 13.48 -6.12
N ILE A 329 24.60 13.50 -5.81
CA ILE A 329 23.84 14.74 -5.68
C ILE A 329 24.30 15.51 -4.43
N SER A 330 24.54 14.84 -3.30
CA SER A 330 25.00 15.52 -2.08
C SER A 330 26.37 16.16 -2.26
N CYS A 331 27.31 15.48 -2.93
CA CYS A 331 28.62 16.06 -3.28
C CYS A 331 28.46 17.31 -4.16
N THR A 332 27.56 17.26 -5.15
CA THR A 332 27.24 18.41 -6.01
C THR A 332 26.67 19.57 -5.21
N VAL A 333 25.77 19.30 -4.25
CA VAL A 333 25.15 20.30 -3.38
C VAL A 333 26.14 20.93 -2.39
N GLU A 334 27.08 20.14 -1.87
CA GLU A 334 28.11 20.57 -0.93
C GLU A 334 29.19 21.43 -1.61
N SER A 335 29.62 21.04 -2.82
CA SER A 335 30.67 21.71 -3.59
C SER A 335 30.41 23.19 -3.90
N GLY A 336 29.16 23.65 -3.76
CA GLY A 336 28.78 25.05 -3.98
C GLY A 336 28.74 25.45 -5.46
N VAL A 337 28.80 24.47 -6.38
CA VAL A 337 28.59 24.68 -7.81
C VAL A 337 27.18 25.20 -8.08
N ILE A 338 27.01 25.94 -9.18
CA ILE A 338 25.70 26.42 -9.64
C ILE A 338 24.76 25.22 -9.82
N LEU A 339 23.74 25.13 -8.97
CA LEU A 339 22.78 24.02 -8.98
C LEU A 339 21.82 24.14 -10.17
N GLU A 340 21.98 23.26 -11.15
CA GLU A 340 21.14 23.21 -12.34
C GLU A 340 19.70 22.78 -12.01
N GLN A 341 18.71 23.26 -12.78
CA GLN A 341 17.31 22.84 -12.63
C GLN A 341 17.09 21.35 -12.96
N SER A 342 17.98 20.77 -13.78
CA SER A 342 17.99 19.37 -14.22
C SER A 342 18.60 18.40 -13.21
N LEU A 343 19.15 18.89 -12.08
CA LEU A 343 19.87 18.06 -11.10
C LEU A 343 19.05 16.85 -10.62
N PHE A 344 17.73 16.99 -10.53
CA PHE A 344 16.82 15.95 -10.04
C PHE A 344 15.97 15.30 -11.15
N ASP A 345 16.32 15.43 -12.43
CA ASP A 345 15.51 14.88 -13.53
C ASP A 345 15.40 13.36 -13.50
N GLU A 346 16.47 12.67 -13.14
CA GLU A 346 16.46 11.20 -12.99
C GLU A 346 15.59 10.78 -11.79
N VAL A 347 15.74 11.48 -10.65
CA VAL A 347 14.91 11.26 -9.46
C VAL A 347 13.44 11.48 -9.76
N LEU A 348 13.13 12.54 -10.52
CA LEU A 348 11.77 12.88 -10.94
C LEU A 348 11.17 11.78 -11.83
N PHE A 349 11.96 11.26 -12.77
CA PHE A 349 11.54 10.15 -13.62
C PHE A 349 11.19 8.92 -12.79
N VAL A 350 12.04 8.53 -11.84
CA VAL A 350 11.79 7.40 -10.93
C VAL A 350 10.51 7.63 -10.10
N CYS A 351 10.30 8.83 -9.56
CA CYS A 351 9.08 9.16 -8.82
C CYS A 351 7.83 8.96 -9.68
N LEU A 352 7.84 9.44 -10.92
CA LEU A 352 6.72 9.28 -11.85
C LEU A 352 6.49 7.81 -12.19
N THR A 353 7.55 7.03 -12.43
CA THR A 353 7.44 5.59 -12.75
C THR A 353 6.84 4.83 -11.59
N ASN A 354 7.31 5.08 -10.37
CA ASN A 354 6.80 4.45 -9.16
C ASN A 354 5.34 4.84 -8.87
N MET A 355 4.94 6.07 -9.19
CA MET A 355 3.55 6.52 -9.04
C MET A 355 2.57 5.91 -10.05
N THR A 356 3.04 5.40 -11.19
CA THR A 356 2.19 4.82 -12.24
C THR A 356 1.27 3.73 -11.71
N ASP A 357 1.77 2.84 -10.86
CA ASP A 357 0.94 1.77 -10.31
C ASP A 357 -0.18 2.29 -9.39
N ALA A 358 0.14 3.20 -8.48
CA ALA A 358 -0.84 3.85 -7.61
C ALA A 358 -1.87 4.64 -8.45
N PHE A 359 -1.43 5.28 -9.53
CA PHE A 359 -2.29 6.02 -10.43
C PHE A 359 -3.26 5.11 -11.19
N GLU A 360 -2.80 3.98 -11.72
CA GLU A 360 -3.67 2.98 -12.36
C GLU A 360 -4.71 2.43 -11.39
N ARG A 361 -4.32 2.14 -10.14
CA ARG A 361 -5.24 1.69 -9.10
C ARG A 361 -6.28 2.76 -8.75
N MET A 362 -5.87 4.02 -8.65
CA MET A 362 -6.81 5.13 -8.43
C MET A 362 -7.81 5.24 -9.59
N LYS A 363 -7.38 5.10 -10.85
CA LYS A 363 -8.28 5.09 -12.02
C LYS A 363 -9.28 3.93 -11.96
N ALA A 364 -8.85 2.76 -11.52
CA ALA A 364 -9.72 1.60 -11.39
C ALA A 364 -10.79 1.79 -10.29
N GLN A 365 -10.44 2.48 -9.20
CA GLN A 365 -11.32 2.67 -8.04
C GLN A 365 -12.21 3.91 -8.11
N ASN A 366 -11.78 4.97 -8.80
CA ASN A 366 -12.50 6.24 -8.84
C ASN A 366 -12.98 6.57 -10.26
N ALA A 367 -14.28 6.38 -10.49
CA ALA A 367 -14.92 6.63 -11.79
C ALA A 367 -14.77 8.09 -12.27
N GLN A 368 -14.76 9.06 -11.37
CA GLN A 368 -14.59 10.48 -11.71
C GLN A 368 -13.15 10.77 -12.16
N VAL A 369 -12.16 10.18 -11.51
CA VAL A 369 -10.75 10.28 -11.95
C VAL A 369 -10.60 9.65 -13.33
N LYS A 370 -11.19 8.47 -13.54
CA LYS A 370 -11.19 7.78 -14.82
C LYS A 370 -11.81 8.64 -15.93
N SER A 371 -12.99 9.23 -15.70
CA SER A 371 -13.66 10.07 -16.69
C SER A 371 -12.84 11.30 -17.04
N HIS A 372 -12.28 11.99 -16.05
CA HIS A 372 -11.45 13.19 -16.24
C HIS A 372 -10.19 12.89 -17.09
N ILE A 373 -9.57 11.74 -16.88
CA ILE A 373 -8.39 11.32 -17.65
C ILE A 373 -8.77 10.92 -19.06
N THR A 374 -9.88 10.17 -19.24
CA THR A 374 -10.37 9.81 -20.57
C THR A 374 -10.74 11.03 -21.39
N GLU A 375 -11.39 12.04 -20.79
CA GLU A 375 -11.71 13.30 -21.44
C GLU A 375 -10.45 14.06 -21.89
N TRP A 376 -9.46 14.16 -21.00
CA TRP A 376 -8.17 14.76 -21.33
C TRP A 376 -7.47 14.02 -22.48
N MET A 377 -7.39 12.69 -22.43
CA MET A 377 -6.78 11.89 -23.50
C MET A 377 -7.46 12.14 -24.85
N ASN A 378 -8.80 12.16 -24.89
CA ASN A 378 -9.56 12.45 -26.10
C ASN A 378 -9.34 13.89 -26.61
N SER A 379 -9.11 14.86 -25.73
CA SER A 379 -8.78 16.24 -26.12
C SER A 379 -7.35 16.36 -26.67
N HIS A 380 -6.41 15.62 -26.08
CA HIS A 380 -5.01 15.61 -26.47
C HIS A 380 -4.82 14.94 -27.84
N ASP A 381 -5.46 13.80 -28.07
CA ASP A 381 -5.41 13.08 -29.35
C ASP A 381 -5.99 13.94 -30.50
N ARG A 382 -7.10 14.64 -30.26
CA ARG A 382 -7.67 15.59 -31.23
C ARG A 382 -6.71 16.73 -31.56
N SER A 383 -6.03 17.27 -30.55
CA SER A 383 -5.07 18.36 -30.74
C SER A 383 -3.84 17.91 -31.55
N GLN A 384 -3.36 16.67 -31.35
CA GLN A 384 -2.25 16.13 -32.14
C GLN A 384 -2.64 15.86 -33.60
N GLN A 385 -3.88 15.44 -33.88
CA GLN A 385 -4.36 15.24 -35.25
C GLN A 385 -4.41 16.55 -36.05
N VAL A 386 -4.83 17.65 -35.42
CA VAL A 386 -4.89 18.97 -36.07
C VAL A 386 -3.48 19.47 -36.44
N LEU A 387 -2.46 19.16 -35.66
CA LEU A 387 -1.07 19.56 -35.93
C LEU A 387 -0.39 18.74 -37.04
N GLN A 388 -0.99 17.63 -37.47
CA GLN A 388 -0.47 16.78 -38.55
C GLN A 388 -1.06 17.11 -39.92
N VAL A 389 -2.07 17.98 -39.96
CA VAL A 389 -2.68 18.54 -41.17
C VAL A 389 -2.06 19.90 -41.44
#